data_AF-A0A2M7F2T7-F1
#
_entry.id   AF-A0A2M7F2T7-F1
#
_cell.length_a   1.000
_cell.length_b   1.000
_cell.length_c   1.000
_cell.angle_alpha   90.00
_cell.angle_beta   90.00
_cell.angle_gamma   90.00
#
_symmetry.space_group_name_H-M   'P 1'
#
loop_
_entity.id
_entity.type
_entity.pdbx_description
1 polymer ?
#
loop_
_entity_poly.entity_id
_entity_poly.type
_entity_poly.pdbx_seq_one_letter_code
_entity_poly.pdbx_strand_id
1 'polypeptide(L)'
;MDIDSYRKWWDYTAAYADMIRATDTEDSPWWVIDSNDKKRARINAITHLLDSIPYEHVKFEKPKLGKRQNQPKGLDDALPFRNVVPDVVATMTAAAPKAPAEQP
;
A
#
# COMPACT_ATOMS: atom_id res chain seq x y z
N MET A 1 -9.19 21.06 2.87
CA MET A 1 -7.95 21.70 2.40
C MET A 1 -7.61 22.75 3.45
N ASP A 2 -6.39 22.75 3.95
CA ASP A 2 -5.97 23.74 4.97
C ASP A 2 -5.73 25.10 4.29
N ILE A 3 -6.50 26.10 4.69
CA ILE A 3 -6.56 27.42 4.04
C ILE A 3 -5.37 28.29 4.43
N ASP A 4 -4.94 28.21 5.69
CA ASP A 4 -3.84 29.05 6.17
C ASP A 4 -2.50 28.57 5.62
N SER A 5 -2.34 27.25 5.48
CA SER A 5 -1.17 26.68 4.83
C SER A 5 -1.09 27.03 3.35
N TYR A 6 -2.22 27.10 2.65
CA TYR A 6 -2.26 27.54 1.24
C TYR A 6 -1.79 29.00 1.08
N ARG A 7 -2.21 29.91 1.98
CA ARG A 7 -1.80 31.32 1.94
C ARG A 7 -0.29 31.51 2.14
N LYS A 8 0.35 30.60 2.88
CA LYS A 8 1.78 30.61 3.21
C LYS A 8 2.64 29.76 2.26
N TRP A 9 2.13 29.44 1.07
CA TRP A 9 2.83 28.57 0.11
C TRP A 9 4.29 28.97 -0.12
N TRP A 10 4.54 30.26 -0.38
CA TRP A 10 5.89 30.76 -0.64
C TRP A 10 6.78 30.77 0.61
N ASP A 11 6.22 31.03 1.79
CA ASP A 11 6.96 30.97 3.05
C ASP A 11 7.44 29.54 3.32
N TYR A 12 6.58 28.54 3.12
CA TYR A 12 6.96 27.13 3.23
C TYR A 12 7.97 26.72 2.16
N THR A 13 7.83 27.23 0.93
CA THR A 13 8.78 26.94 -0.15
C THR A 13 10.18 27.46 0.19
N ALA A 14 10.27 28.70 0.72
CA ALA A 14 11.53 29.27 1.17
C ALA A 14 12.13 28.49 2.33
N ALA A 15 11.34 28.19 3.36
CA ALA A 15 11.79 27.39 4.51
C ALA A 15 12.27 25.99 4.10
N TYR A 16 11.59 25.34 3.16
CA TYR A 16 11.97 24.04 2.63
C TYR A 16 13.31 24.09 1.88
N ALA A 17 13.52 25.12 1.06
CA ALA A 17 14.78 25.33 0.36
C ALA A 17 15.94 25.58 1.33
N ASP A 18 15.74 26.38 2.37
CA ASP A 18 16.75 26.65 3.40
C ASP A 18 17.09 25.39 4.21
N MET A 19 16.07 24.60 4.58
CA MET A 19 16.25 23.32 5.25
C MET A 19 17.11 22.35 4.42
N ILE A 20 16.78 22.17 3.13
CA ILE A 20 17.55 21.26 2.26
C ILE A 20 18.99 21.76 2.14
N ARG A 21 19.22 23.04 1.84
CA ARG A 21 20.59 23.59 1.71
C ARG A 21 21.43 23.40 2.97
N ALA A 22 20.81 23.43 4.15
CA ALA A 22 21.53 23.31 5.41
C ALA A 22 21.75 21.86 5.86
N THR A 23 20.95 20.90 5.38
CA THR A 23 20.92 19.53 5.95
C THR A 23 21.19 18.42 4.94
N ASP A 24 21.21 18.73 3.64
CA ASP A 24 21.59 17.78 2.60
C ASP A 24 23.09 17.52 2.64
N THR A 25 23.47 16.29 2.99
CA THR A 25 24.86 15.87 3.17
C THR A 25 25.09 14.52 2.50
N GLU A 26 26.35 14.19 2.17
CA GLU A 26 26.67 12.92 1.49
C GLU A 26 26.28 11.68 2.32
N ASP A 27 26.44 11.75 3.65
CA ASP A 27 26.07 10.66 4.56
C ASP A 27 24.54 10.58 4.80
N SER A 28 23.80 11.64 4.49
CA SER A 28 22.35 11.73 4.73
C SER A 28 21.67 12.60 3.66
N PRO A 29 21.57 12.10 2.43
CA PRO A 29 21.03 12.86 1.30
C PRO A 29 19.51 12.96 1.36
N TRP A 30 18.98 14.11 0.94
CA TRP A 30 17.55 14.32 0.71
C TRP A 30 17.15 13.88 -0.71
N TRP A 31 16.08 13.10 -0.81
CA TRP A 31 15.52 12.65 -2.10
C TRP A 31 14.13 13.25 -2.32
N VAL A 32 13.92 13.87 -3.48
CA VAL A 32 12.63 14.46 -3.87
C VAL A 32 11.83 13.47 -4.72
N ILE A 33 10.56 13.26 -4.37
CA ILE A 33 9.65 12.35 -5.09
C ILE A 33 8.41 13.14 -5.52
N ASP A 34 8.12 13.13 -6.83
CA ASP A 34 6.88 13.72 -7.34
C ASP A 34 5.66 12.91 -6.88
N SER A 35 4.80 13.56 -6.10
CA SER A 35 3.61 12.96 -5.48
C SER A 35 2.29 13.27 -6.18
N ASN A 36 2.31 13.92 -7.35
CA ASN A 36 1.08 14.24 -8.10
C ASN A 36 0.27 12.97 -8.43
N ASP A 37 0.95 11.89 -8.84
CA ASP A 37 0.36 10.54 -8.90
C ASP A 37 0.77 9.74 -7.67
N LYS A 38 -0.17 9.57 -6.73
CA LYS A 38 0.05 8.87 -5.47
C LYS A 38 0.46 7.41 -5.65
N LYS A 39 0.01 6.71 -6.71
CA LYS A 39 0.40 5.31 -6.92
C LYS A 39 1.84 5.22 -7.39
N ARG A 40 2.22 6.06 -8.35
CA ARG A 40 3.59 6.12 -8.87
C ARG A 40 4.59 6.58 -7.80
N ALA A 41 4.22 7.60 -7.02
CA ALA A 41 5.05 8.09 -5.92
C ALA A 41 5.40 7.00 -4.90
N ARG A 42 4.43 6.16 -4.52
CA ARG A 42 4.63 5.05 -3.59
C ARG A 42 5.57 3.99 -4.16
N ILE A 43 5.37 3.59 -5.41
CA ILE A 43 6.22 2.59 -6.06
C ILE A 43 7.65 3.12 -6.17
N ASN A 44 7.82 4.38 -6.60
CA ASN A 44 9.14 5.01 -6.71
C ASN A 44 9.84 5.10 -5.35
N ALA A 45 9.13 5.52 -4.30
CA ALA A 45 9.68 5.61 -2.95
C ALA A 45 10.16 4.26 -2.42
N ILE A 46 9.34 3.21 -2.57
CA ILE A 46 9.67 1.85 -2.11
C ILE A 46 10.85 1.29 -2.92
N THR A 47 10.84 1.48 -4.23
CA THR A 47 11.91 0.98 -5.11
C THR A 47 13.25 1.64 -4.76
N HIS A 48 13.28 2.97 -4.63
CA HIS A 48 14.48 3.71 -4.25
C HIS A 48 15.03 3.28 -2.88
N LEU A 49 14.15 3.10 -1.89
CA LEU A 49 14.56 2.63 -0.57
C LEU A 49 15.17 1.23 -0.62
N LEU A 50 14.52 0.30 -1.35
CA LEU A 50 15.01 -1.07 -1.48
C LEU A 50 16.37 -1.09 -2.20
N ASP A 51 16.54 -0.34 -3.28
CA ASP A 51 17.81 -0.27 -4.02
C ASP A 51 18.96 0.34 -3.18
N SER A 52 18.64 1.20 -2.21
CA SER A 52 19.64 1.83 -1.34
C SER A 52 20.20 0.90 -0.25
N ILE A 53 19.50 -0.19 0.08
CA ILE A 53 19.90 -1.14 1.13
C ILE A 53 20.32 -2.44 0.46
N PRO A 54 21.54 -2.97 0.69
CA PRO A 54 21.90 -4.28 0.17
C PRO A 54 21.05 -5.35 0.87
N TYR A 55 20.07 -5.90 0.16
CA TYR A 55 19.25 -7.01 0.63
C TYR A 55 19.35 -8.19 -0.34
N GLU A 56 19.25 -9.40 0.21
CA GLU A 56 19.25 -10.63 -0.56
C GLU A 56 17.92 -11.36 -0.40
N HIS A 57 17.55 -12.10 -1.44
CA HIS A 57 16.34 -12.91 -1.40
C HIS A 57 16.58 -14.14 -0.50
N VAL A 58 16.07 -14.08 0.74
CA VAL A 58 16.08 -15.23 1.65
C VAL A 58 15.12 -16.29 1.14
N LYS A 59 15.56 -17.55 1.04
CA LYS A 59 14.67 -18.67 0.72
C LYS A 59 13.67 -18.84 1.86
N PHE A 60 12.41 -18.50 1.60
CA PHE A 60 11.31 -18.77 2.53
C PHE A 60 10.93 -20.25 2.45
N GLU A 61 11.28 -21.03 3.47
CA GLU A 61 10.76 -22.39 3.61
C GLU A 61 9.31 -22.32 4.09
N LYS A 62 8.37 -22.70 3.22
CA LYS A 62 6.96 -22.81 3.61
C LYS A 62 6.87 -23.72 4.83
N PRO A 63 6.34 -23.24 5.98
CA PRO A 63 6.11 -24.10 7.12
C PRO A 63 5.28 -25.28 6.66
N LYS A 64 5.68 -26.50 7.03
CA LYS A 64 4.88 -27.71 6.78
C LYS A 64 3.66 -27.66 7.67
N LEU A 65 2.66 -26.90 7.24
CA LEU A 65 1.31 -27.00 7.75
C LEU A 65 0.84 -28.40 7.36
N GLY A 66 0.77 -29.31 8.34
CA GLY A 66 0.25 -30.65 8.12
C GLY A 66 -1.20 -30.62 7.61
N LYS A 67 -1.84 -31.78 7.56
CA LYS A 67 -3.28 -31.80 7.23
C LYS A 67 -4.04 -31.01 8.29
N ARG A 68 -4.85 -30.04 7.85
CA ARG A 68 -5.80 -29.33 8.71
C ARG A 68 -6.70 -30.37 9.40
N GLN A 69 -7.00 -30.18 10.69
CA GLN A 69 -8.00 -30.99 11.37
C GLN A 69 -9.33 -30.90 10.62
N ASN A 70 -9.99 -32.04 10.41
CA ASN A 70 -11.33 -32.04 9.84
C ASN A 70 -12.27 -31.28 10.78
N GLN A 71 -13.23 -30.56 10.20
CA GLN A 71 -14.29 -29.91 10.97
C GLN A 71 -14.97 -30.95 11.86
N PRO A 72 -14.98 -30.76 13.19
CA PRO A 72 -15.69 -31.67 14.06
C PRO A 72 -17.19 -31.63 13.73
N LYS A 73 -17.83 -32.80 13.71
CA LYS A 73 -19.28 -32.91 13.45
C LYS A 73 -20.04 -32.09 14.50
N GLY A 74 -20.78 -31.08 14.05
CA GLY A 74 -21.60 -30.20 14.91
C GLY A 74 -20.99 -28.82 15.22
N LEU A 75 -19.81 -28.50 14.67
CA LEU A 75 -19.26 -27.14 14.73
C LEU A 75 -19.63 -26.39 13.44
N ASP A 76 -20.64 -25.54 13.50
CA ASP A 76 -21.01 -24.68 12.38
C ASP A 76 -19.91 -23.63 12.13
N ASP A 77 -19.55 -23.37 10.88
CA ASP A 77 -18.55 -22.33 10.51
C ASP A 77 -19.03 -20.91 10.84
N ALA A 78 -20.33 -20.76 11.16
CA ALA A 78 -20.94 -19.53 11.63
C ALA A 78 -20.54 -19.28 13.09
N LEU A 79 -19.34 -18.72 13.28
CA LEU A 79 -18.94 -18.15 14.56
C LEU A 79 -20.01 -17.15 15.02
N PRO A 80 -20.40 -17.12 16.31
CA PRO A 80 -21.53 -16.33 16.82
C PRO A 80 -21.16 -14.85 16.95
N PHE A 81 -20.61 -14.26 15.90
CA PHE A 81 -20.30 -12.84 15.85
C PHE A 81 -21.59 -12.05 15.64
N ARG A 82 -21.88 -11.16 16.60
CA ARG A 82 -23.04 -10.27 16.55
C ARG A 82 -23.01 -9.32 15.35
N ASN A 83 -21.82 -8.91 14.93
CA ASN A 83 -21.60 -7.97 13.83
C ASN A 83 -20.56 -8.57 12.87
N VAL A 84 -20.91 -8.68 11.59
CA VAL A 84 -19.99 -9.09 10.52
C VAL A 84 -19.84 -7.91 9.56
N VAL A 85 -18.60 -7.56 9.22
CA VAL A 85 -18.32 -6.50 8.24
C VAL A 85 -18.69 -7.03 6.85
N PRO A 86 -19.53 -6.33 6.08
CA PRO A 86 -19.92 -6.79 4.75
C PRO A 86 -18.71 -6.84 3.80
N ASP A 87 -18.61 -7.92 3.03
CA ASP A 87 -17.60 -8.06 1.98
C ASP A 87 -17.99 -7.22 0.75
N VAL A 88 -17.49 -5.99 0.74
CA VAL A 88 -17.75 -5.04 -0.33
C VAL A 88 -17.03 -5.44 -1.63
N VAL A 89 -15.95 -6.23 -1.54
CA VAL A 89 -15.13 -6.62 -2.71
C VAL A 89 -15.80 -7.74 -3.50
N ALA A 90 -16.38 -8.73 -2.81
CA ALA A 90 -17.20 -9.75 -3.45
C ALA A 90 -18.40 -9.13 -4.19
N THR A 91 -19.02 -8.12 -3.58
CA THR A 91 -20.17 -7.40 -4.14
C THR A 91 -19.81 -6.63 -5.42
N MET A 92 -18.62 -6.03 -5.48
CA MET A 92 -18.14 -5.30 -6.67
C MET A 92 -17.77 -6.23 -7.83
N THR A 93 -17.37 -7.47 -7.55
CA THR A 93 -16.97 -8.44 -8.59
C THR A 93 -18.18 -9.12 -9.24
N ALA A 94 -19.29 -9.27 -8.51
CA ALA A 94 -20.55 -9.82 -9.04
C ALA A 94 -21.30 -8.87 -9.99
N ALA A 95 -20.94 -7.58 -10.03
CA ALA A 95 -21.57 -6.56 -10.86
C ALA A 95 -20.87 -6.32 -12.22
N ALA A 96 -19.87 -7.14 -12.59
CA ALA A 96 -19.32 -7.09 -13.94
C ALA A 96 -20.33 -7.77 -14.90
N PRO A 97 -20.91 -7.04 -15.88
CA PRO A 97 -21.80 -7.64 -16.86
C PRO A 97 -21.00 -8.66 -17.68
N LYS A 98 -21.53 -9.88 -17.79
CA LYS A 98 -21.03 -10.93 -18.67
C LYS A 98 -20.96 -10.35 -20.08
N ALA A 99 -19.74 -10.16 -20.60
CA ALA A 99 -19.51 -9.71 -21.97
C ALA A 99 -20.30 -10.60 -22.94
N PRO A 100 -20.99 -10.04 -23.95
CA PRO A 100 -21.82 -10.82 -24.85
C PRO A 100 -20.97 -11.83 -25.61
N ALA A 101 -21.53 -13.04 -25.74
CA ALA A 101 -20.92 -14.17 -26.42
C ALA A 101 -20.64 -13.81 -27.88
N GLU A 102 -19.36 -13.72 -28.22
CA GLU A 102 -18.88 -13.77 -29.60
C GLU A 102 -18.56 -15.23 -29.91
N GLN A 103 -19.35 -15.82 -30.81
CA GLN A 103 -19.10 -17.08 -31.49
C GLN A 103 -19.68 -16.98 -32.90
N PRO A 104 -19.13 -17.74 -33.85
CA PRO A 104 -17.86 -17.54 -34.56
C PRO A 104 -18.06 -16.87 -35.93
#